data_AF-A0A834JEY2-F1
#
_entry.id   AF-A0A834JEY2-F1
#
_cell.length_a   1.000
_cell.length_b   1.000
_cell.length_c   1.000
_cell.angle_alpha   90.00
_cell.angle_beta   90.00
_cell.angle_gamma   90.00
#
_symmetry.space_group_name_H-M   'P 1'
#
loop_
_entity.id
_entity.type
_entity.pdbx_description
1 polymer ?
#
loop_
_entity_poly.entity_id
_entity_poly.type
_entity_poly.pdbx_seq_one_letter_code
_entity_poly.pdbx_strand_id
1 'polypeptide(L)'
;MNSIQEEIPTQTEVGLHLGLPLAKTLFAYDHQESKKLLGLIPPLKHVSGDFWISPCAQISKKVLSLPQNNNIIKECTHLGILALGQDLLNKWKAEIETNMRKECRKQLLDQKYLCEAEKRQAIKINTQKVHMMWQKYINTIECNMQKELQTELAKVILKCNKEIQKAVVQQRIDMTQHMLSKIRNEMSYMVADLHEEFEQTRRSHIENIIADFNEILRKEHIKNNKKIEKLRKEKTESLYVQKIRLETKNMANIIYMLCLERLHSNLEKQQIQNHFQDKLCNLQNIILDLKKILNTTEEIAERYQNNNELLKEKFDKINQEFHKFVTFVFNSVPKQAEFALPSESIYSQQMDQTSNEKLDKYDKICQYVLVEKQN
;
A
#
# COMPACT_ATOMS: atom_id res chain seq x y z
N MET A 1 40.61 -67.00 -66.87
CA MET A 1 39.60 -67.34 -67.90
C MET A 1 40.22 -68.37 -68.82
N ASN A 2 39.81 -69.64 -68.67
CA ASN A 2 40.26 -70.74 -69.50
C ASN A 2 39.57 -70.63 -70.86
N SER A 3 40.33 -70.42 -71.92
CA SER A 3 39.79 -70.47 -73.29
C SER A 3 39.84 -71.91 -73.76
N ILE A 4 38.65 -72.50 -73.84
CA ILE A 4 38.36 -73.80 -74.42
C ILE A 4 38.79 -73.75 -75.90
N GLN A 5 39.66 -74.68 -76.32
CA GLN A 5 39.91 -74.93 -77.73
C GLN A 5 38.63 -75.56 -78.31
N GLU A 6 37.94 -74.85 -79.19
CA GLU A 6 36.78 -75.36 -79.93
C GLU A 6 37.27 -76.31 -81.04
N GLU A 7 37.27 -77.60 -80.77
CA GLU A 7 37.38 -78.63 -81.81
C GLU A 7 36.07 -78.68 -82.60
N ILE A 8 36.17 -78.50 -83.92
CA ILE A 8 35.03 -78.50 -84.84
C ILE A 8 34.61 -79.96 -85.09
N PRO A 9 33.34 -80.35 -84.84
CA PRO A 9 32.89 -81.74 -84.93
C PRO A 9 32.89 -82.27 -86.38
N THR A 10 33.23 -83.54 -86.54
CA THR A 10 33.35 -84.22 -87.84
C THR A 10 32.00 -84.74 -88.38
N GLN A 11 31.91 -84.96 -89.69
CA GLN A 11 30.67 -85.36 -90.40
C GLN A 11 30.00 -86.63 -89.81
N THR A 12 30.80 -87.56 -89.28
CA THR A 12 30.35 -88.79 -88.62
C THR A 12 29.71 -88.55 -87.25
N GLU A 13 30.19 -87.55 -86.49
CA GLU A 13 29.65 -87.19 -85.17
C GLU A 13 28.29 -86.50 -85.32
N VAL A 14 28.18 -85.60 -86.30
CA VAL A 14 26.91 -84.93 -86.66
C VAL A 14 25.86 -85.97 -87.11
N GLY A 15 26.27 -86.97 -87.90
CA GLY A 15 25.38 -88.05 -88.34
C GLY A 15 24.88 -88.97 -87.22
N LEU A 16 25.73 -89.26 -86.23
CA LEU A 16 25.39 -90.10 -85.07
C LEU A 16 24.47 -89.39 -84.07
N HIS A 17 24.66 -88.09 -83.84
CA HIS A 17 23.88 -87.34 -82.85
C HIS A 17 22.52 -86.83 -83.34
N LEU A 18 22.39 -86.47 -84.62
CA LEU A 18 21.16 -85.90 -85.18
C LEU A 18 20.27 -86.90 -85.92
N GLY A 19 20.81 -88.09 -86.23
CA GLY A 19 20.15 -89.09 -87.06
C GLY A 19 20.22 -88.78 -88.55
N LEU A 20 20.35 -89.82 -89.37
CA LEU A 20 20.58 -89.76 -90.82
C LEU A 20 19.62 -88.84 -91.61
N PRO A 21 18.31 -88.78 -91.32
CA PRO A 21 17.38 -87.93 -92.07
C PRO A 21 17.60 -86.44 -91.79
N LEU A 22 17.87 -86.09 -90.54
CA LEU A 22 18.00 -84.71 -90.07
C LEU A 22 19.35 -84.10 -90.46
N ALA A 23 20.42 -84.92 -90.41
CA ALA A 23 21.74 -84.51 -90.88
C ALA A 23 21.73 -84.21 -92.40
N LYS A 24 21.00 -84.99 -93.20
CA LYS A 24 20.85 -84.73 -94.65
C LYS A 24 20.13 -83.42 -94.96
N THR A 25 19.10 -83.06 -94.19
CA THR A 25 18.44 -81.75 -94.35
C THR A 25 19.33 -80.58 -93.93
N LEU A 26 20.13 -80.76 -92.88
CA LEU A 26 21.08 -79.73 -92.41
C LEU A 26 22.15 -79.44 -93.48
N PHE A 27 22.77 -80.49 -94.05
CA PHE A 27 23.78 -80.35 -95.10
C PHE A 27 23.22 -79.77 -96.42
N ALA A 28 21.93 -79.97 -96.70
CA ALA A 28 21.28 -79.41 -97.87
C ALA A 28 21.15 -77.87 -97.79
N TYR A 29 20.85 -77.33 -96.60
CA TYR A 29 20.57 -75.90 -96.39
C TYR A 29 21.76 -75.04 -95.96
N ASP A 30 22.92 -75.63 -95.69
CA ASP A 30 24.05 -74.88 -95.12
C ASP A 30 24.84 -74.01 -96.12
N HIS A 31 25.44 -72.95 -95.59
CA HIS A 31 26.21 -71.92 -96.30
C HIS A 31 27.51 -72.50 -96.89
N GLN A 32 27.97 -71.96 -98.03
CA GLN A 32 29.12 -72.49 -98.78
C GLN A 32 30.44 -72.57 -97.98
N GLU A 33 30.62 -71.72 -96.97
CA GLU A 33 31.78 -71.73 -96.05
C GLU A 33 31.71 -72.89 -95.05
N SER A 34 30.51 -73.20 -94.51
CA SER A 34 30.28 -74.34 -93.62
C SER A 34 30.51 -75.69 -94.34
N LYS A 35 30.14 -75.77 -95.63
CA LYS A 35 30.38 -76.95 -96.48
C LYS A 35 31.87 -77.24 -96.75
N LYS A 36 32.75 -76.22 -96.69
CA LYS A 36 34.21 -76.41 -96.76
C LYS A 36 34.79 -76.93 -95.46
N LEU A 37 34.34 -76.41 -94.32
CA LEU A 37 34.79 -76.84 -92.98
C LEU A 37 34.38 -78.28 -92.66
N LEU A 38 33.22 -78.72 -93.15
CA LEU A 38 32.70 -80.09 -92.97
C LEU A 38 33.13 -81.09 -94.05
N GLY A 39 34.02 -80.71 -94.99
CA GLY A 39 34.57 -81.62 -96.00
C GLY A 39 33.61 -82.07 -97.10
N LEU A 40 32.49 -81.36 -97.32
CA LEU A 40 31.42 -81.74 -98.26
C LEU A 40 31.67 -81.29 -99.72
N ILE A 41 32.71 -80.51 -99.99
CA ILE A 41 33.18 -80.18 -101.34
C ILE A 41 34.72 -80.23 -101.35
N PRO A 42 35.36 -81.02 -102.25
CA PRO A 42 34.76 -81.75 -103.37
C PRO A 42 34.25 -83.15 -102.98
N PRO A 43 33.17 -83.64 -103.64
CA PRO A 43 32.54 -84.91 -103.31
C PRO A 43 33.49 -86.10 -103.49
N LEU A 44 33.64 -86.92 -102.44
CA LEU A 44 34.27 -88.24 -102.50
C LEU A 44 33.50 -89.12 -103.50
N LYS A 45 34.16 -89.47 -104.61
CA LYS A 45 33.63 -90.44 -105.58
C LYS A 45 33.48 -91.80 -104.91
N HIS A 46 32.23 -92.24 -104.84
CA HIS A 46 31.83 -93.58 -104.47
C HIS A 46 32.62 -94.63 -105.26
N VAL A 47 33.14 -95.61 -104.51
CA VAL A 47 33.56 -96.91 -105.02
C VAL A 47 32.29 -97.67 -105.42
N SER A 48 32.08 -97.81 -106.72
CA SER A 48 31.33 -98.92 -107.32
C SER A 48 32.01 -99.21 -108.65
N GLY A 49 32.27 -100.50 -108.89
CA GLY A 49 33.17 -101.01 -109.92
C GLY A 49 32.93 -100.41 -111.29
N ASP A 50 34.02 -100.06 -111.98
CA ASP A 50 34.48 -100.92 -113.07
C ASP A 50 35.78 -100.41 -113.71
N PHE A 51 36.67 -101.39 -113.93
CA PHE A 51 37.88 -101.42 -114.73
C PHE A 51 39.05 -100.50 -114.37
N TRP A 52 39.94 -101.11 -113.59
CA TRP A 52 41.39 -100.99 -113.69
C TRP A 52 41.83 -100.94 -115.16
N ILE A 53 42.20 -99.76 -115.66
CA ILE A 53 42.98 -99.63 -116.90
C ILE A 53 44.44 -99.57 -116.47
N SER A 54 45.10 -100.70 -116.63
CA SER A 54 46.54 -100.87 -116.45
C SER A 54 47.33 -99.81 -117.26
N PRO A 55 48.36 -99.15 -116.71
CA PRO A 55 49.27 -98.25 -117.43
C PRO A 55 50.12 -98.92 -118.52
N CYS A 56 49.75 -100.11 -118.98
CA CYS A 56 50.39 -100.84 -120.08
C CYS A 56 49.47 -101.05 -121.31
N ALA A 57 48.28 -100.42 -121.38
CA ALA A 57 47.30 -100.63 -122.46
C ALA A 57 46.99 -99.40 -123.35
N GLN A 58 47.81 -98.35 -123.32
CA GLN A 58 47.72 -97.20 -124.26
C GLN A 58 48.95 -97.04 -125.15
N ILE A 59 49.58 -98.17 -125.47
CA ILE A 59 50.51 -98.28 -126.59
C ILE A 59 49.89 -99.26 -127.59
N SER A 60 49.87 -98.83 -128.85
CA SER A 60 49.51 -99.56 -130.08
C SER A 60 48.10 -99.34 -130.64
N LYS A 61 48.02 -98.39 -131.58
CA LYS A 61 47.63 -98.60 -133.01
C LYS A 61 47.10 -97.30 -133.62
N LYS A 62 48.01 -96.37 -133.95
CA LYS A 62 47.96 -95.75 -135.28
C LYS A 62 49.18 -96.21 -136.04
N VAL A 63 48.86 -96.99 -137.07
CA VAL A 63 49.75 -97.71 -137.98
C VAL A 63 50.75 -96.72 -138.57
N LEU A 64 52.02 -97.00 -138.28
CA LEU A 64 53.16 -96.61 -139.11
C LEU A 64 52.96 -97.25 -140.48
N SER A 65 52.44 -96.50 -141.44
CA SER A 65 52.83 -96.68 -142.82
C SER A 65 54.22 -96.07 -142.97
N LEU A 66 55.20 -96.93 -143.20
CA LEU A 66 56.51 -96.54 -143.72
C LEU A 66 56.30 -96.23 -145.22
N PRO A 67 56.62 -95.01 -145.68
CA PRO A 67 57.24 -94.90 -147.00
C PRO A 67 58.59 -94.18 -146.88
N GLN A 68 59.57 -94.77 -147.54
CA GLN A 68 60.92 -94.26 -147.71
C GLN A 68 60.89 -92.85 -148.33
N ASN A 69 61.26 -91.82 -147.58
CA ASN A 69 61.97 -90.62 -148.09
C ASN A 69 62.42 -89.68 -146.96
N ASN A 70 63.74 -89.45 -146.87
CA ASN A 70 64.45 -88.74 -145.79
C ASN A 70 64.13 -87.24 -145.61
N ASN A 71 63.31 -86.62 -146.47
CA ASN A 71 63.07 -85.17 -146.42
C ASN A 71 61.90 -84.75 -145.51
N ILE A 72 60.94 -85.63 -145.21
CA ILE A 72 59.73 -85.30 -144.44
C ILE A 72 60.01 -85.26 -142.91
N ILE A 73 61.02 -86.01 -142.44
CA ILE A 73 61.35 -86.10 -141.01
C ILE A 73 61.91 -84.76 -140.48
N LYS A 74 62.71 -84.03 -141.25
CA LYS A 74 63.28 -82.72 -140.83
C LYS A 74 62.21 -81.64 -140.66
N GLU A 75 61.22 -81.61 -141.54
CA GLU A 75 60.15 -80.60 -141.54
C GLU A 75 59.18 -80.82 -140.37
N CYS A 76 58.84 -82.08 -140.07
CA CYS A 76 58.05 -82.43 -138.88
C CYS A 76 58.77 -82.11 -137.56
N THR A 77 60.10 -82.26 -137.48
CA THR A 77 60.85 -81.84 -136.29
C THR A 77 60.92 -80.32 -136.10
N HIS A 78 61.02 -79.54 -137.18
CA HIS A 78 61.05 -78.07 -137.11
C HIS A 78 59.69 -77.48 -136.69
N LEU A 79 58.59 -78.05 -137.21
CA LEU A 79 57.23 -77.68 -136.81
C LEU A 79 56.96 -78.00 -135.34
N GLY A 80 57.46 -79.13 -134.83
CA GLY A 80 57.37 -79.48 -133.40
C GLY A 80 58.12 -78.52 -132.48
N ILE A 81 59.32 -78.09 -132.86
CA ILE A 81 60.11 -77.11 -132.09
C ILE A 81 59.45 -75.73 -132.10
N LEU A 82 58.90 -75.29 -133.23
CA LEU A 82 58.16 -74.03 -133.31
C LEU A 82 56.89 -74.04 -132.46
N ALA A 83 56.13 -75.14 -132.47
CA ALA A 83 54.95 -75.29 -131.63
C ALA A 83 55.30 -75.27 -130.13
N LEU A 84 56.36 -75.99 -129.72
CA LEU A 84 56.87 -75.96 -128.35
C LEU A 84 57.38 -74.57 -127.93
N GLY A 85 58.07 -73.87 -128.82
CA GLY A 85 58.53 -72.51 -128.61
C GLY A 85 57.36 -71.53 -128.45
N GLN A 86 56.32 -71.67 -129.26
CA GLN A 86 55.09 -70.87 -129.17
C GLN A 86 54.33 -71.15 -127.86
N ASP A 87 54.23 -72.41 -127.45
CA ASP A 87 53.58 -72.79 -126.19
C ASP A 87 54.35 -72.31 -124.96
N LEU A 88 55.68 -72.40 -124.97
CA LEU A 88 56.54 -71.84 -123.92
C LEU A 88 56.43 -70.31 -123.85
N LEU A 89 56.42 -69.64 -125.01
CA LEU A 89 56.23 -68.19 -125.08
C LEU A 89 54.86 -67.78 -124.54
N ASN A 90 53.80 -68.52 -124.89
CA ASN A 90 52.45 -68.25 -124.42
C ASN A 90 52.32 -68.49 -122.91
N LYS A 91 52.93 -69.56 -122.38
CA LYS A 91 53.01 -69.81 -120.93
C LYS A 91 53.75 -68.71 -120.20
N TRP A 92 54.90 -68.29 -120.71
CA TRP A 92 55.70 -67.22 -120.11
C TRP A 92 54.98 -65.87 -120.17
N LYS A 93 54.31 -65.55 -121.28
CA LYS A 93 53.43 -64.36 -121.39
C LYS A 93 52.29 -64.41 -120.38
N ALA A 94 51.60 -65.55 -120.25
CA ALA A 94 50.53 -65.71 -119.28
C ALA A 94 51.05 -65.59 -117.83
N GLU A 95 52.23 -66.15 -117.54
CA GLU A 95 52.87 -66.04 -116.22
C GLU A 95 53.23 -64.58 -115.91
N ILE A 96 53.88 -63.86 -116.84
CA ILE A 96 54.17 -62.43 -116.69
C ILE A 96 52.89 -61.63 -116.48
N GLU A 97 51.86 -61.84 -117.30
CA GLU A 97 50.60 -61.13 -117.16
C GLU A 97 49.91 -61.42 -115.82
N THR A 98 49.95 -62.67 -115.35
CA THR A 98 49.36 -63.02 -114.05
C THR A 98 50.14 -62.40 -112.90
N ASN A 99 51.48 -62.37 -112.97
CA ASN A 99 52.33 -61.71 -111.98
C ASN A 99 52.14 -60.19 -111.99
N MET A 100 52.09 -59.56 -113.18
CA MET A 100 51.79 -58.14 -113.31
C MET A 100 50.38 -57.80 -112.80
N ARG A 101 49.37 -58.64 -113.08
CA ARG A 101 48.02 -58.47 -112.51
C ARG A 101 48.01 -58.63 -110.99
N LYS A 102 48.77 -59.58 -110.42
CA LYS A 102 48.89 -59.75 -108.97
C LYS A 102 49.56 -58.53 -108.32
N GLU A 103 50.67 -58.05 -108.88
CA GLU A 103 51.39 -56.89 -108.37
C GLU A 103 50.54 -55.61 -108.48
N CYS A 104 49.87 -55.40 -109.62
CA CYS A 104 48.92 -54.31 -109.80
C CYS A 104 47.77 -54.37 -108.78
N ARG A 105 47.20 -55.56 -108.53
CA ARG A 105 46.17 -55.75 -107.48
C ARG A 105 46.71 -55.45 -106.08
N LYS A 106 47.95 -55.86 -105.78
CA LYS A 106 48.59 -55.59 -104.50
C LYS A 106 48.79 -54.09 -104.29
N GLN A 107 49.32 -53.39 -105.29
CA GLN A 107 49.47 -51.93 -105.26
C GLN A 107 48.12 -51.21 -105.09
N LEU A 108 47.07 -51.67 -105.77
CA LEU A 108 45.73 -51.13 -105.59
C LEU A 108 45.19 -51.35 -104.16
N LEU A 109 45.43 -52.52 -103.57
CA LEU A 109 45.06 -52.79 -102.18
C LEU A 109 45.84 -51.92 -101.20
N ASP A 110 47.16 -51.79 -101.38
CA ASP A 110 48.01 -50.98 -100.53
C ASP A 110 47.62 -49.50 -100.59
N GLN A 111 47.32 -48.99 -101.80
CA GLN A 111 46.78 -47.63 -101.99
C GLN A 111 45.42 -47.44 -101.31
N LYS A 112 44.53 -48.45 -101.40
CA LYS A 112 43.25 -48.42 -100.70
C LYS A 112 43.44 -48.35 -99.18
N TYR A 113 44.32 -49.18 -98.61
CA TYR A 113 44.62 -49.15 -97.18
C TYR A 113 45.25 -47.84 -96.72
N LEU A 114 46.16 -47.27 -97.50
CA LEU A 114 46.75 -45.96 -97.22
C LEU A 114 45.67 -44.88 -97.18
N CYS A 115 44.80 -44.81 -98.20
CA CYS A 115 43.70 -43.85 -98.26
C CYS A 115 42.72 -44.03 -97.08
N GLU A 116 42.41 -45.27 -96.69
CA GLU A 116 41.58 -45.54 -95.51
C GLU A 116 42.25 -45.09 -94.20
N ALA A 117 43.57 -45.29 -94.06
CA ALA A 117 44.34 -44.84 -92.90
C ALA A 117 44.39 -43.30 -92.81
N GLU A 118 44.61 -42.62 -93.94
CA GLU A 118 44.56 -41.15 -94.02
C GLU A 118 43.19 -40.59 -93.64
N LYS A 119 42.10 -41.22 -94.13
CA LYS A 119 40.73 -40.85 -93.73
C LYS A 119 40.53 -40.99 -92.22
N ARG A 120 40.96 -42.12 -91.63
CA ARG A 120 40.88 -42.33 -90.17
C ARG A 120 41.67 -41.29 -89.39
N GLN A 121 42.86 -40.94 -89.86
CA GLN A 121 43.71 -39.93 -89.22
C GLN A 121 43.09 -38.52 -89.33
N ALA A 122 42.55 -38.16 -90.49
CA ALA A 122 41.85 -36.89 -90.71
C ALA A 122 40.60 -36.79 -89.81
N ILE A 123 39.81 -37.87 -89.73
CA ILE A 123 38.65 -37.95 -88.82
C ILE A 123 39.13 -37.76 -87.37
N LYS A 124 40.15 -38.51 -86.92
CA LYS A 124 40.68 -38.40 -85.56
C LYS A 124 41.11 -36.98 -85.20
N ILE A 125 41.87 -36.32 -86.08
CA ILE A 125 42.31 -34.92 -85.88
C ILE A 125 41.10 -34.00 -85.82
N ASN A 126 40.11 -34.17 -86.70
CA ASN A 126 38.92 -33.34 -86.71
C ASN A 126 38.07 -33.55 -85.45
N THR A 127 37.86 -34.79 -85.02
CA THR A 127 37.16 -35.13 -83.77
C THR A 127 37.86 -34.52 -82.56
N GLN A 128 39.19 -34.56 -82.50
CA GLN A 128 39.96 -33.91 -81.43
C GLN A 128 39.80 -32.39 -81.44
N LYS A 129 39.83 -31.74 -82.62
CA LYS A 129 39.59 -30.30 -82.75
C LYS A 129 38.20 -29.90 -82.25
N VAL A 130 37.17 -30.63 -82.69
CA VAL A 130 35.78 -30.43 -82.26
C VAL A 130 35.66 -30.65 -80.74
N HIS A 131 36.27 -31.70 -80.21
CA HIS A 131 36.25 -31.95 -78.76
C HIS A 131 36.92 -30.83 -77.96
N MET A 132 38.10 -30.36 -78.38
CA MET A 132 38.78 -29.22 -77.74
C MET A 132 37.93 -27.95 -77.78
N MET A 133 37.25 -27.68 -78.88
CA MET A 133 36.35 -26.52 -79.01
C MET A 133 35.20 -26.60 -78.01
N TRP A 134 34.51 -27.76 -77.95
CA TRP A 134 33.42 -27.97 -76.99
C TRP A 134 33.89 -27.97 -75.55
N GLN A 135 35.05 -28.55 -75.25
CA GLN A 135 35.61 -28.55 -73.91
C GLN A 135 35.94 -27.13 -73.44
N LYS A 136 36.51 -26.28 -74.31
CA LYS A 136 36.72 -24.85 -74.00
C LYS A 136 35.40 -24.14 -73.74
N TYR A 137 34.38 -24.41 -74.56
CA TYR A 137 33.05 -23.82 -74.38
C TYR A 137 32.40 -24.24 -73.05
N ILE A 138 32.42 -25.54 -72.72
CA ILE A 138 31.91 -26.08 -71.45
C ILE A 138 32.64 -25.43 -70.27
N ASN A 139 33.98 -25.42 -70.27
CA ASN A 139 34.76 -24.81 -69.20
C ASN A 139 34.46 -23.30 -69.03
N THR A 140 34.14 -22.61 -70.13
CA THR A 140 33.77 -21.19 -70.09
C THR A 140 32.39 -20.99 -69.45
N ILE A 141 31.42 -21.84 -69.80
CA ILE A 141 30.09 -21.85 -69.17
C ILE A 141 30.20 -22.19 -67.69
N GLU A 142 30.96 -23.23 -67.32
CA GLU A 142 31.15 -23.64 -65.93
C GLU A 142 31.75 -22.49 -65.10
N CYS A 143 32.78 -21.81 -65.64
CA CYS A 143 33.40 -20.66 -64.98
C CYS A 143 32.41 -19.49 -64.81
N ASN A 144 31.60 -19.19 -65.83
CA ASN A 144 30.59 -18.13 -65.76
C ASN A 144 29.47 -18.47 -64.77
N MET A 145 28.95 -19.69 -64.82
CA MET A 145 27.93 -20.21 -63.89
C MET A 145 28.44 -20.19 -62.45
N GLN A 146 29.70 -20.56 -62.21
CA GLN A 146 30.30 -20.52 -60.89
C GLN A 146 30.41 -19.08 -60.35
N LYS A 147 30.78 -18.11 -61.20
CA LYS A 147 30.83 -16.69 -60.82
C LYS A 147 29.45 -16.11 -60.50
N GLU A 148 28.45 -16.43 -61.33
CA GLU A 148 27.07 -16.00 -61.11
C GLU A 148 26.52 -16.62 -59.82
N LEU A 149 26.75 -17.92 -59.60
CA LEU A 149 26.35 -18.60 -58.38
C LEU A 149 27.00 -17.99 -57.14
N GLN A 150 28.31 -17.71 -57.18
CA GLN A 150 29.01 -17.04 -56.07
C GLN A 150 28.44 -15.65 -55.78
N THR A 151 28.08 -14.90 -56.82
CA THR A 151 27.50 -13.56 -56.70
C THR A 151 26.10 -13.62 -56.08
N GLU A 152 25.24 -14.52 -56.53
CA GLU A 152 23.91 -14.71 -55.95
C GLU A 152 23.97 -15.26 -54.52
N LEU A 153 24.86 -16.21 -54.23
CA LEU A 153 25.11 -16.68 -52.87
C LEU A 153 25.53 -15.54 -51.95
N ALA A 154 26.44 -14.66 -52.39
CA ALA A 154 26.86 -13.49 -51.62
C ALA A 154 25.69 -12.53 -51.36
N LYS A 155 24.82 -12.30 -52.35
CA LYS A 155 23.61 -11.47 -52.18
C LYS A 155 22.64 -12.07 -51.17
N VAL A 156 22.38 -13.38 -51.26
CA VAL A 156 21.49 -14.09 -50.32
C VAL A 156 22.06 -14.06 -48.90
N ILE A 157 23.36 -14.32 -48.73
CA ILE A 157 24.05 -14.23 -47.43
C ILE A 157 23.94 -12.82 -46.86
N LEU A 158 24.17 -11.77 -47.66
CA LEU A 158 24.03 -10.39 -47.20
C LEU A 158 22.60 -10.05 -46.77
N LYS A 159 21.58 -10.53 -47.50
CA LYS A 159 20.17 -10.33 -47.14
C LYS A 159 19.83 -11.06 -45.83
N CYS A 160 20.22 -12.32 -45.71
CA CYS A 160 20.02 -13.14 -44.51
C CYS A 160 20.70 -12.49 -43.30
N ASN A 161 21.95 -12.04 -43.43
CA ASN A 161 22.66 -11.34 -42.36
C ASN A 161 21.95 -10.05 -41.92
N LYS A 162 21.39 -9.26 -42.86
CA LYS A 162 20.61 -8.06 -42.53
C LYS A 162 19.33 -8.42 -41.77
N GLU A 163 18.63 -9.47 -42.17
CA GLU A 163 17.40 -9.93 -41.50
C GLU A 163 17.71 -10.48 -40.10
N ILE A 164 18.74 -11.29 -39.95
CA ILE A 164 19.22 -11.79 -38.65
C ILE A 164 19.62 -10.61 -37.75
N GLN A 165 20.39 -9.64 -38.25
CA GLN A 165 20.77 -8.46 -37.46
C GLN A 165 19.55 -7.67 -37.00
N LYS A 166 18.55 -7.45 -37.87
CA LYS A 166 17.30 -6.78 -37.49
C LYS A 166 16.55 -7.56 -36.41
N ALA A 167 16.42 -8.87 -36.54
CA ALA A 167 15.76 -9.72 -35.55
C ALA A 167 16.50 -9.69 -34.20
N VAL A 168 17.84 -9.75 -34.21
CA VAL A 168 18.67 -9.66 -33.00
C VAL A 168 18.50 -8.30 -32.32
N VAL A 169 18.53 -7.20 -33.08
CA VAL A 169 18.34 -5.85 -32.52
C VAL A 169 16.93 -5.71 -31.93
N GLN A 170 15.90 -6.17 -32.63
CA GLN A 170 14.52 -6.13 -32.13
C GLN A 170 14.37 -6.92 -30.83
N GLN A 171 14.86 -8.17 -30.80
CA GLN A 171 14.82 -9.00 -29.60
C GLN A 171 15.57 -8.37 -28.43
N ARG A 172 16.71 -7.69 -28.68
CA ARG A 172 17.43 -6.94 -27.64
C ARG A 172 16.61 -5.78 -27.10
N ILE A 173 15.91 -5.03 -27.96
CA ILE A 173 15.04 -3.93 -27.55
C ILE A 173 13.89 -4.48 -26.69
N ASP A 174 13.20 -5.52 -27.16
CA ASP A 174 12.06 -6.12 -26.46
C ASP A 174 12.48 -6.68 -25.08
N MET A 175 13.60 -7.39 -25.02
CA MET A 175 14.14 -7.93 -23.78
C MET A 175 14.57 -6.83 -22.81
N THR A 176 15.17 -5.75 -23.31
CA THR A 176 15.55 -4.59 -22.49
C THR A 176 14.31 -3.91 -21.92
N GLN A 177 13.28 -3.67 -22.74
CA GLN A 177 12.02 -3.08 -22.28
C GLN A 177 11.30 -3.94 -21.25
N HIS A 178 11.24 -5.26 -21.47
CA HIS A 178 10.67 -6.21 -20.52
C HIS A 178 11.44 -6.17 -19.17
N MET A 179 12.77 -6.22 -19.20
CA MET A 179 13.60 -6.16 -18.00
C MET A 179 13.44 -4.83 -17.25
N LEU A 180 13.42 -3.70 -17.97
CA LEU A 180 13.18 -2.38 -17.38
C LEU A 180 11.79 -2.29 -16.74
N SER A 181 10.76 -2.84 -17.39
CA SER A 181 9.41 -2.89 -16.81
C SER A 181 9.38 -3.74 -15.54
N LYS A 182 10.07 -4.89 -15.53
CA LYS A 182 10.15 -5.75 -14.34
C LYS A 182 10.86 -5.03 -13.19
N ILE A 183 12.02 -4.41 -13.46
CA ILE A 183 12.77 -3.63 -12.46
C ILE A 183 11.90 -2.49 -11.91
N ARG A 184 11.17 -1.76 -12.77
CA ARG A 184 10.29 -0.67 -12.33
C ARG A 184 9.16 -1.19 -11.43
N ASN A 185 8.57 -2.35 -11.74
CA ASN A 185 7.51 -2.93 -10.93
C ASN A 185 8.03 -3.37 -9.57
N GLU A 186 9.16 -4.07 -9.52
CA GLU A 186 9.83 -4.47 -8.26
C GLU A 186 10.24 -3.25 -7.42
N MET A 187 10.79 -2.21 -8.05
CA MET A 187 11.16 -0.97 -7.37
C MET A 187 9.92 -0.27 -6.81
N SER A 188 8.80 -0.25 -7.55
CA SER A 188 7.56 0.34 -7.08
C SER A 188 6.98 -0.43 -5.88
N TYR A 189 7.07 -1.76 -5.90
CA TYR A 189 6.69 -2.61 -4.77
C TYR A 189 7.56 -2.33 -3.53
N MET A 190 8.89 -2.34 -3.68
CA MET A 190 9.82 -2.05 -2.57
C MET A 190 9.61 -0.65 -1.99
N VAL A 191 9.38 0.36 -2.84
CA VAL A 191 9.12 1.73 -2.36
C VAL A 191 7.80 1.81 -1.59
N ALA A 192 6.75 1.14 -2.06
CA ALA A 192 5.47 1.09 -1.36
C ALA A 192 5.60 0.40 0.01
N ASP A 193 6.28 -0.75 0.06
CA ASP A 193 6.55 -1.53 1.26
C ASP A 193 7.35 -0.73 2.31
N LEU A 194 8.48 -0.13 1.89
CA LEU A 194 9.28 0.75 2.75
C LEU A 194 8.50 1.97 3.26
N HIS A 195 7.63 2.55 2.41
CA HIS A 195 6.82 3.68 2.81
C HIS A 195 5.75 3.27 3.84
N GLU A 196 5.16 2.08 3.68
CA GLU A 196 4.21 1.53 4.63
C GLU A 196 4.88 1.23 5.99
N GLU A 197 6.04 0.57 6.00
CA GLU A 197 6.81 0.32 7.23
C GLU A 197 7.20 1.63 7.94
N PHE A 198 7.62 2.64 7.17
CA PHE A 198 7.94 3.96 7.71
C PHE A 198 6.70 4.63 8.33
N GLU A 199 5.57 4.63 7.64
CA GLU A 199 4.32 5.21 8.16
C GLU A 199 3.82 4.49 9.41
N GLN A 200 3.91 3.16 9.45
CA GLN A 200 3.57 2.37 10.64
C GLN A 200 4.47 2.73 11.82
N THR A 201 5.79 2.80 11.60
CA THR A 201 6.77 3.18 12.63
C THR A 201 6.53 4.61 13.13
N ARG A 202 6.25 5.54 12.21
CA ARG A 202 5.92 6.94 12.53
C ARG A 202 4.66 7.04 13.38
N ARG A 203 3.60 6.29 13.03
CA ARG A 203 2.35 6.25 13.80
C ARG A 203 2.59 5.72 15.20
N SER A 204 3.29 4.59 15.33
CA SER A 204 3.65 4.02 16.64
C SER A 204 4.45 5.01 17.49
N HIS A 205 5.41 5.72 16.90
CA HIS A 205 6.18 6.73 17.61
C HIS A 205 5.32 7.91 18.10
N ILE A 206 4.36 8.36 17.28
CA ILE A 206 3.41 9.42 17.68
C ILE A 206 2.52 8.94 18.82
N GLU A 207 1.99 7.71 18.73
CA GLU A 207 1.17 7.11 19.78
C GLU A 207 1.93 6.99 21.10
N ASN A 208 3.20 6.58 21.06
CA ASN A 208 4.06 6.53 22.24
C ASN A 208 4.28 7.92 22.85
N ILE A 209 4.58 8.94 22.03
CA ILE A 209 4.70 10.34 22.50
C ILE A 209 3.40 10.80 23.16
N ILE A 210 2.24 10.52 22.55
CA ILE A 210 0.94 10.89 23.11
C ILE A 210 0.70 10.18 24.45
N ALA A 211 1.06 8.90 24.56
CA ALA A 211 0.97 8.15 25.80
C ALA A 211 1.85 8.76 26.91
N ASP A 212 3.10 9.09 26.59
CA ASP A 212 4.04 9.73 27.52
C ASP A 212 3.54 11.10 27.98
N PHE A 213 3.07 11.94 27.05
CA PHE A 213 2.49 13.24 27.36
C PHE A 213 1.25 13.12 28.26
N ASN A 214 0.37 12.15 27.97
CA ASN A 214 -0.80 11.89 28.79
C ASN A 214 -0.43 11.43 30.21
N GLU A 215 0.64 10.65 30.36
CA GLU A 215 1.15 10.26 31.67
C GLU A 215 1.69 11.47 32.46
N ILE A 216 2.47 12.34 31.81
CA ILE A 216 2.98 13.59 32.40
C ILE A 216 1.82 14.49 32.84
N LEU A 217 0.82 14.68 31.96
CA LEU A 217 -0.37 15.49 32.27
C LEU A 217 -1.14 14.92 33.45
N ARG A 218 -1.35 13.60 33.51
CA ARG A 218 -2.01 12.95 34.67
C ARG A 218 -1.25 13.19 35.96
N LYS A 219 0.09 13.06 35.96
CA LYS A 219 0.93 13.32 37.13
C LYS A 219 0.81 14.77 37.60
N GLU A 220 0.89 15.73 36.69
CA GLU A 220 0.75 17.16 37.02
C GLU A 220 -0.66 17.51 37.49
N HIS A 221 -1.71 16.95 36.90
CA HIS A 221 -3.09 17.12 37.39
C HIS A 221 -3.25 16.61 38.82
N ILE A 222 -2.71 15.44 39.16
CA ILE A 222 -2.76 14.91 40.54
C ILE A 222 -2.02 15.85 41.50
N LYS A 223 -0.84 16.35 41.11
CA LYS A 223 -0.04 17.28 41.92
C LYS A 223 -0.77 18.61 42.15
N ASN A 224 -1.37 19.18 41.10
CA ASN A 224 -2.16 20.40 41.19
C ASN A 224 -3.42 20.20 42.04
N ASN A 225 -4.12 19.08 41.89
CA ASN A 225 -5.28 18.76 42.73
C ASN A 225 -4.90 18.70 44.22
N LYS A 226 -3.79 18.03 44.56
CA LYS A 226 -3.26 18.02 45.94
C LYS A 226 -2.94 19.43 46.45
N LYS A 227 -2.35 20.29 45.61
CA LYS A 227 -2.05 21.69 45.96
C LYS A 227 -3.33 22.51 46.18
N ILE A 228 -4.33 22.35 45.31
CA ILE A 228 -5.64 23.01 45.44
C ILE A 228 -6.34 22.57 46.72
N GLU A 229 -6.34 21.27 47.03
CA GLU A 229 -6.92 20.76 48.27
C GLU A 229 -6.23 21.31 49.51
N LYS A 230 -4.89 21.38 49.50
CA LYS A 230 -4.12 21.99 50.60
C LYS A 230 -4.51 23.46 50.80
N LEU A 231 -4.53 24.25 49.72
CA LEU A 231 -4.95 25.66 49.78
C LEU A 231 -6.40 25.83 50.24
N ARG A 232 -7.31 24.94 49.83
CA ARG A 232 -8.70 24.95 50.30
C ARG A 232 -8.78 24.67 51.80
N LYS A 233 -8.02 23.71 52.32
CA LYS A 233 -7.94 23.43 53.77
C LYS A 233 -7.42 24.64 54.54
N GLU A 234 -6.27 25.18 54.13
CA GLU A 234 -5.66 26.38 54.76
C GLU A 234 -6.62 27.59 54.74
N LYS A 235 -7.33 27.82 53.62
CA LYS A 235 -8.35 28.87 53.52
C LYS A 235 -9.49 28.64 54.51
N THR A 236 -9.98 27.42 54.61
CA THR A 236 -11.13 27.07 55.46
C THR A 236 -10.76 27.21 56.94
N GLU A 237 -9.57 26.77 57.33
CA GLU A 237 -9.01 26.95 58.68
C GLU A 237 -8.82 28.43 59.02
N SER A 238 -8.23 29.22 58.11
CA SER A 238 -8.05 30.66 58.29
C SER A 238 -9.39 31.40 58.45
N LEU A 239 -10.38 31.07 57.62
CA LEU A 239 -11.73 31.63 57.73
C LEU A 239 -12.40 31.25 59.06
N TYR A 240 -12.22 30.01 59.51
CA TYR A 240 -12.76 29.57 60.80
C TYR A 240 -12.15 30.36 61.97
N VAL A 241 -10.82 30.53 61.98
CA VAL A 241 -10.14 31.36 62.99
C VAL A 241 -10.60 32.81 62.94
N GLN A 242 -10.73 33.39 61.74
CA GLN A 242 -11.25 34.76 61.58
C GLN A 242 -12.69 34.90 62.10
N LYS A 243 -13.55 33.91 61.83
CA LYS A 243 -14.92 33.87 62.32
C LYS A 243 -14.96 33.88 63.85
N ILE A 244 -14.23 33.00 64.52
CA ILE A 244 -14.15 32.95 65.99
C ILE A 244 -13.64 34.28 66.55
N ARG A 245 -12.61 34.86 65.93
CA ARG A 245 -12.05 36.16 66.35
C ARG A 245 -13.09 37.28 66.25
N LEU A 246 -13.86 37.31 65.16
CA LEU A 246 -14.94 38.28 64.98
C LEU A 246 -16.07 38.08 65.98
N GLU A 247 -16.50 36.84 66.22
CA GLU A 247 -17.52 36.50 67.22
C GLU A 247 -17.07 36.93 68.63
N THR A 248 -15.82 36.65 68.99
CA THR A 248 -15.23 37.05 70.27
C THR A 248 -15.18 38.57 70.41
N LYS A 249 -14.76 39.29 69.36
CA LYS A 249 -14.74 40.76 69.35
C LYS A 249 -16.15 41.33 69.47
N ASN A 250 -17.13 40.74 68.80
CA ASN A 250 -18.52 41.15 68.88
C ASN A 250 -19.08 40.95 70.29
N MET A 251 -18.83 39.79 70.91
CA MET A 251 -19.20 39.53 72.30
C MET A 251 -18.55 40.51 73.27
N ALA A 252 -17.26 40.79 73.10
CA ALA A 252 -16.56 41.80 73.91
C ALA A 252 -17.18 43.20 73.77
N ASN A 253 -17.55 43.60 72.55
CA ASN A 253 -18.24 44.88 72.32
C ASN A 253 -19.62 44.93 72.99
N ILE A 254 -20.40 43.84 72.92
CA ILE A 254 -21.71 43.74 73.59
C ILE A 254 -21.53 43.86 75.11
N ILE A 255 -20.57 43.13 75.69
CA ILE A 255 -20.26 43.20 77.13
C ILE A 255 -19.85 44.63 77.51
N TYR A 256 -18.99 45.27 76.72
CA TYR A 256 -18.57 46.65 76.96
C TYR A 256 -19.74 47.62 76.95
N MET A 257 -20.63 47.53 75.96
CA MET A 257 -21.86 48.34 75.89
C MET A 257 -22.76 48.10 77.11
N LEU A 258 -22.98 46.84 77.50
CA LEU A 258 -23.77 46.51 78.70
C LEU A 258 -23.15 47.09 79.97
N CYS A 259 -21.83 47.08 80.11
CA CYS A 259 -21.14 47.69 81.24
C CYS A 259 -21.29 49.22 81.26
N LEU A 260 -21.20 49.88 80.09
CA LEU A 260 -21.44 51.32 79.97
C LEU A 260 -22.89 51.69 80.33
N GLU A 261 -23.87 50.96 79.81
CA GLU A 261 -25.29 51.15 80.14
C GLU A 261 -25.55 50.94 81.63
N ARG A 262 -24.93 49.91 82.24
CA ARG A 262 -25.00 49.68 83.68
C ARG A 262 -24.40 50.83 84.48
N LEU A 263 -23.27 51.38 84.04
CA LEU A 263 -22.66 52.55 84.68
C LEU A 263 -23.58 53.76 84.57
N HIS A 264 -24.13 54.03 83.39
CA HIS A 264 -25.06 55.13 83.14
C HIS A 264 -26.30 55.02 84.03
N SER A 265 -26.95 53.84 84.05
CA SER A 265 -28.10 53.57 84.90
C SER A 265 -27.79 53.73 86.39
N ASN A 266 -26.60 53.30 86.84
CA ASN A 266 -26.17 53.53 88.22
C ASN A 266 -25.99 55.01 88.54
N LEU A 267 -25.41 55.79 87.63
CA LEU A 267 -25.25 57.24 87.79
C LEU A 267 -26.61 57.94 87.84
N GLU A 268 -27.53 57.62 86.93
CA GLU A 268 -28.90 58.13 86.96
C GLU A 268 -29.60 57.78 88.27
N LYS A 269 -29.48 56.52 88.72
CA LYS A 269 -30.05 56.09 90.00
C LYS A 269 -29.48 56.88 91.18
N GLN A 270 -28.16 57.13 91.17
CA GLN A 270 -27.51 57.91 92.22
C GLN A 270 -27.94 59.38 92.19
N GLN A 271 -28.10 59.98 91.00
CA GLN A 271 -28.64 61.33 90.84
C GLN A 271 -30.08 61.44 91.39
N ILE A 272 -30.94 60.47 91.05
CA ILE A 272 -32.31 60.39 91.55
C ILE A 272 -32.30 60.23 93.08
N GLN A 273 -31.47 59.35 93.61
CA GLN A 273 -31.34 59.15 95.06
C GLN A 273 -30.90 60.42 95.78
N ASN A 274 -29.87 61.11 95.27
CA ASN A 274 -29.40 62.38 95.84
C ASN A 274 -30.49 63.44 95.83
N HIS A 275 -31.22 63.59 94.72
CA HIS A 275 -32.34 64.55 94.62
C HIS A 275 -33.43 64.27 95.65
N PHE A 276 -33.79 63.01 95.86
CA PHE A 276 -34.76 62.64 96.90
C PHE A 276 -34.22 62.82 98.31
N GLN A 277 -32.93 62.56 98.52
CA GLN A 277 -32.27 62.79 99.80
C GLN A 277 -32.22 64.28 100.15
N ASP A 278 -31.92 65.16 99.19
CA ASP A 278 -31.98 66.61 99.36
C ASP A 278 -33.41 67.07 99.67
N LYS A 279 -34.41 66.53 98.97
CA LYS A 279 -35.82 66.78 99.30
C LYS A 279 -36.19 66.33 100.71
N LEU A 280 -35.72 65.16 101.14
CA LEU A 280 -35.94 64.68 102.51
C LEU A 280 -35.28 65.58 103.54
N CYS A 281 -34.03 66.02 103.31
CA CYS A 281 -33.36 66.99 104.18
C CYS A 281 -34.11 68.31 104.25
N ASN A 282 -34.59 68.83 103.11
CA ASN A 282 -35.41 70.05 103.07
C ASN A 282 -36.72 69.89 103.85
N LEU A 283 -37.42 68.75 103.69
CA LEU A 283 -38.62 68.45 104.46
C LEU A 283 -38.33 68.32 105.95
N GLN A 284 -37.22 67.69 106.34
CA GLN A 284 -36.78 67.61 107.73
C GLN A 284 -36.49 69.00 108.31
N ASN A 285 -35.85 69.89 107.55
CA ASN A 285 -35.63 71.28 107.95
C ASN A 285 -36.95 72.03 108.13
N ILE A 286 -37.90 71.87 107.21
CA ILE A 286 -39.25 72.44 107.35
C ILE A 286 -39.94 71.91 108.61
N ILE A 287 -39.83 70.61 108.91
CA ILE A 287 -40.39 70.02 110.13
C ILE A 287 -39.74 70.62 111.39
N LEU A 288 -38.42 70.84 111.38
CA LEU A 288 -37.71 71.48 112.49
C LEU A 288 -38.15 72.94 112.68
N ASP A 289 -38.33 73.68 111.60
CA ASP A 289 -38.81 75.06 111.65
C ASP A 289 -40.27 75.14 112.12
N LEU A 290 -41.13 74.22 111.66
CA LEU A 290 -42.50 74.08 112.18
C LEU A 290 -42.51 73.74 113.67
N LYS A 291 -41.61 72.87 114.15
CA LYS A 291 -41.46 72.60 115.59
C LYS A 291 -41.00 73.83 116.37
N LYS A 292 -40.10 74.64 115.83
CA LYS A 292 -39.72 75.92 116.47
C LYS A 292 -40.90 76.86 116.55
N ILE A 293 -41.68 76.99 115.47
CA ILE A 293 -42.89 77.81 115.47
C ILE A 293 -43.88 77.29 116.51
N LEU A 294 -44.12 75.98 116.57
CA LEU A 294 -45.00 75.34 117.56
C LEU A 294 -44.56 75.71 118.99
N ASN A 295 -43.27 75.53 119.30
CA ASN A 295 -42.73 75.89 120.62
C ASN A 295 -42.92 77.39 120.92
N THR A 296 -42.68 78.29 119.94
CA THR A 296 -42.93 79.73 120.16
C THR A 296 -44.42 80.05 120.36
N THR A 297 -45.32 79.33 119.69
CA THR A 297 -46.76 79.51 119.90
C THR A 297 -47.23 78.95 121.25
N GLU A 298 -46.62 77.85 121.72
CA GLU A 298 -46.83 77.35 123.08
C GLU A 298 -46.34 78.37 124.12
N GLU A 299 -45.15 78.96 123.93
CA GLU A 299 -44.63 80.04 124.79
C GLU A 299 -45.50 81.32 124.79
N ILE A 300 -46.17 81.63 123.66
CA ILE A 300 -47.13 82.73 123.57
C ILE A 300 -48.43 82.37 124.29
N ALA A 301 -48.91 81.13 124.15
CA ALA A 301 -50.10 80.64 124.84
C ALA A 301 -49.91 80.65 126.37
N GLU A 302 -48.75 80.21 126.86
CA GLU A 302 -48.40 80.29 128.29
C GLU A 302 -48.37 81.75 128.80
N ARG A 303 -47.83 82.69 128.00
CA ARG A 303 -47.86 84.13 128.34
C ARG A 303 -49.28 84.71 128.39
N TYR A 304 -50.15 84.32 127.46
CA TYR A 304 -51.55 84.74 127.48
C TYR A 304 -52.31 84.17 128.67
N GLN A 305 -52.04 82.92 129.05
CA GLN A 305 -52.65 82.26 130.20
C GLN A 305 -52.28 82.95 131.52
N ASN A 306 -51.00 83.31 131.69
CA ASN A 306 -50.52 84.05 132.87
C ASN A 306 -51.08 85.48 132.98
N ASN A 307 -51.28 86.18 131.86
CA ASN A 307 -51.90 87.52 131.87
C ASN A 307 -53.38 87.48 132.26
N ASN A 308 -54.08 86.39 131.94
CA ASN A 308 -55.51 86.24 132.26
C ASN A 308 -55.74 85.99 133.75
N GLU A 309 -54.83 85.28 134.43
CA GLU A 309 -54.87 85.11 135.89
C GLU A 309 -54.72 86.45 136.63
N LEU A 310 -53.81 87.31 136.16
CA LEU A 310 -53.54 88.63 136.74
C LEU A 310 -54.71 89.62 136.57
N LEU A 311 -55.49 89.48 135.49
CA LEU A 311 -56.74 90.22 135.27
C LEU A 311 -57.86 89.74 136.20
N LYS A 312 -57.92 88.43 136.46
CA LYS A 312 -58.90 87.82 137.38
C LYS A 312 -58.74 88.36 138.82
N GLU A 313 -57.51 88.42 139.33
CA GLU A 313 -57.21 88.98 140.66
C GLU A 313 -57.60 90.46 140.82
N LYS A 314 -57.48 91.26 139.75
CA LYS A 314 -57.87 92.68 139.79
C LYS A 314 -59.39 92.85 139.83
N PHE A 315 -60.13 91.98 139.15
CA PHE A 315 -61.59 92.02 139.12
C PHE A 315 -62.19 91.63 140.49
N ASP A 316 -61.58 90.65 141.17
CA ASP A 316 -62.04 90.21 142.50
C ASP A 316 -61.87 91.29 143.58
N LYS A 317 -60.81 92.11 143.51
CA LYS A 317 -60.61 93.27 144.42
C LYS A 317 -61.66 94.36 144.23
N ILE A 318 -62.08 94.62 142.99
CA ILE A 318 -63.12 95.62 142.70
C ILE A 318 -64.48 95.15 143.22
N ASN A 319 -64.80 93.86 143.06
CA ASN A 319 -66.04 93.28 143.58
C ASN A 319 -66.14 93.34 145.12
N GLN A 320 -65.02 93.14 145.84
CA GLN A 320 -65.00 93.24 147.31
C GLN A 320 -65.29 94.65 147.82
N GLU A 321 -64.76 95.68 147.16
CA GLU A 321 -65.02 97.08 147.54
C GLU A 321 -66.47 97.51 147.18
N PHE A 322 -67.02 97.01 146.06
CA PHE A 322 -68.42 97.23 145.71
C PHE A 322 -69.39 96.59 146.72
N HIS A 323 -69.07 95.40 147.24
CA HIS A 323 -69.87 94.75 148.29
C HIS A 323 -69.82 95.49 149.64
N LYS A 324 -68.68 96.07 150.02
CA LYS A 324 -68.58 96.91 151.23
C LYS A 324 -69.42 98.17 151.12
N PHE A 325 -69.47 98.79 149.94
CA PHE A 325 -70.28 99.99 149.70
C PHE A 325 -71.78 99.71 149.77
N VAL A 326 -72.26 98.64 149.13
CA VAL A 326 -73.69 98.26 149.16
C VAL A 326 -74.14 97.92 150.59
N THR A 327 -73.30 97.24 151.38
CA THR A 327 -73.65 96.86 152.76
C THR A 327 -73.77 98.06 153.71
N PHE A 328 -73.08 99.17 153.42
CA PHE A 328 -73.13 100.39 154.23
C PHE A 328 -74.39 101.23 154.00
N VAL A 329 -74.90 101.28 152.76
CA VAL A 329 -76.07 102.10 152.40
C VAL A 329 -77.38 101.53 152.96
N PHE A 330 -77.48 100.21 153.20
CA PHE A 330 -78.73 99.55 153.58
C PHE A 330 -79.05 99.49 155.10
N ASN A 331 -78.14 99.93 156.00
CA ASN A 331 -78.31 99.69 157.46
C ASN A 331 -78.56 100.93 158.36
N SER A 332 -78.75 102.16 157.85
CA SER A 332 -78.79 103.38 158.71
C SER A 332 -79.99 104.36 158.57
N VAL A 333 -81.10 104.05 157.89
CA VAL A 333 -82.39 104.79 158.04
C VAL A 333 -83.60 103.86 157.81
N PRO A 334 -84.67 103.89 158.65
CA PRO A 334 -85.78 102.95 158.58
C PRO A 334 -86.96 103.44 157.72
N LYS A 335 -87.62 102.46 157.06
CA LYS A 335 -88.91 102.53 156.34
C LYS A 335 -88.95 103.33 155.03
N GLN A 336 -88.60 102.64 153.94
CA GLN A 336 -89.40 102.50 152.71
C GLN A 336 -88.66 101.51 151.78
N ALA A 337 -89.02 100.23 151.89
CA ALA A 337 -88.51 99.16 151.06
C ALA A 337 -89.67 98.63 150.21
N GLU A 338 -89.75 99.10 148.97
CA GLU A 338 -90.49 98.47 147.87
C GLU A 338 -89.71 98.75 146.59
N PHE A 339 -89.58 97.72 145.74
CA PHE A 339 -88.69 97.57 144.56
C PHE A 339 -87.27 97.06 144.81
N ALA A 340 -87.17 95.91 145.48
CA ALA A 340 -86.23 94.88 145.04
C ALA A 340 -86.98 93.96 144.07
N LEU A 341 -86.59 93.98 142.79
CA LEU A 341 -86.93 92.95 141.83
C LEU A 341 -85.77 91.92 141.76
N PRO A 342 -86.08 90.64 141.50
CA PRO A 342 -85.23 89.51 141.87
C PRO A 342 -84.52 88.85 140.68
N SER A 343 -83.53 88.04 141.04
CA SER A 343 -83.09 86.78 140.40
C SER A 343 -82.48 86.82 139.00
N GLU A 344 -81.19 86.48 138.93
CA GLU A 344 -80.70 85.23 138.34
C GLU A 344 -81.69 84.52 137.38
N SER A 345 -81.52 84.66 136.06
CA SER A 345 -81.83 83.61 135.06
C SER A 345 -81.64 84.04 133.60
N ILE A 346 -80.42 84.27 133.07
CA ILE A 346 -80.12 84.10 131.63
C ILE A 346 -78.61 83.77 131.44
N TYR A 347 -78.18 82.57 131.79
CA TYR A 347 -76.87 82.02 131.37
C TYR A 347 -76.99 80.51 131.26
N SER A 348 -77.75 80.02 130.28
CA SER A 348 -77.72 78.65 129.77
C SER A 348 -78.66 78.50 128.58
N GLN A 349 -78.25 78.95 127.39
CA GLN A 349 -78.66 78.40 126.09
C GLN A 349 -77.98 79.17 124.94
N GLN A 350 -76.81 78.71 124.52
CA GLN A 350 -76.33 78.74 123.13
C GLN A 350 -75.07 77.88 123.04
N MET A 351 -75.23 76.60 123.37
CA MET A 351 -74.45 75.51 122.80
C MET A 351 -75.44 74.64 122.01
N ASP A 352 -74.96 74.09 120.90
CA ASP A 352 -75.61 73.11 119.99
C ASP A 352 -76.44 73.63 118.81
N GLN A 353 -75.71 73.89 117.70
CA GLN A 353 -76.03 73.65 116.28
C GLN A 353 -74.95 74.42 115.48
N THR A 354 -73.98 73.86 114.75
CA THR A 354 -73.97 72.69 113.87
C THR A 354 -72.54 72.17 113.69
N SER A 355 -72.22 71.06 114.36
CA SER A 355 -71.14 70.15 114.00
C SER A 355 -71.73 69.03 113.13
N ASN A 356 -71.62 69.16 111.80
CA ASN A 356 -71.45 68.08 110.82
C ASN A 356 -71.85 68.53 109.41
N GLU A 357 -70.87 68.90 108.60
CA GLU A 357 -70.92 68.63 107.16
C GLU A 357 -69.51 68.46 106.58
N LYS A 358 -69.05 67.19 106.64
CA LYS A 358 -68.45 66.41 105.53
C LYS A 358 -67.33 67.12 104.75
N LEU A 359 -66.05 66.84 104.97
CA LEU A 359 -65.40 65.53 104.74
C LEU A 359 -65.76 64.91 103.37
N ASP A 360 -65.63 65.65 102.26
CA ASP A 360 -65.79 65.04 100.92
C ASP A 360 -65.21 65.86 99.74
N LYS A 361 -63.96 66.35 99.81
CA LYS A 361 -63.36 67.05 98.65
C LYS A 361 -61.84 66.99 98.51
N TYR A 362 -61.23 65.85 98.79
CA TYR A 362 -59.80 65.61 98.46
C TYR A 362 -59.50 64.34 97.65
N ASP A 363 -60.53 63.64 97.13
CA ASP A 363 -60.35 62.37 96.39
C ASP A 363 -60.57 62.44 94.86
N LYS A 364 -60.51 63.62 94.24
CA LYS A 364 -60.69 63.75 92.77
C LYS A 364 -59.58 64.50 92.01
N ILE A 365 -58.32 64.27 92.37
CA ILE A 365 -57.18 64.62 91.51
C ILE A 365 -56.22 63.42 91.38
N CYS A 366 -56.76 62.24 91.02
CA CYS A 366 -55.95 61.05 90.73
C CYS A 366 -56.33 60.32 89.43
N GLN A 367 -57.03 60.96 88.49
CA GLN A 367 -57.46 60.26 87.26
C GLN A 367 -57.29 61.02 85.92
N TYR A 368 -56.33 61.93 85.78
CA TYR A 368 -56.08 62.57 84.47
C TYR A 368 -54.59 62.71 84.05
N VAL A 369 -53.71 61.78 84.45
CA VAL A 369 -52.35 61.71 83.84
C VAL A 369 -51.92 60.26 83.53
N LEU A 370 -52.87 59.40 83.18
CA LEU A 370 -52.57 58.15 82.48
C LEU A 370 -53.45 58.10 81.23
N VAL A 371 -52.84 58.45 80.10
CA VAL A 371 -53.04 58.00 78.71
C VAL A 371 -52.59 59.16 77.81
N GLU A 372 -51.84 58.83 76.75
CA GLU A 372 -51.27 59.71 75.72
C GLU A 372 -49.88 60.31 75.99
N LYS A 373 -48.90 59.44 76.23
CA LYS A 373 -47.66 59.45 75.42
C LYS A 373 -47.26 58.02 75.06
N GLN A 374 -48.01 57.43 74.14
CA GLN A 374 -47.48 56.46 73.18
C GLN A 374 -47.38 57.17 71.84
N ASN A 375 -46.15 57.54 71.49
CA ASN A 375 -45.57 57.52 70.15
C ASN A 375 -44.06 57.62 70.31
#